data_AF-A0A349MV39-F1
#
_entry.id   AF-A0A349MV39-F1
#
_cell.length_a   1.000
_cell.length_b   1.000
_cell.length_c   1.000
_cell.angle_alpha   90.00
_cell.angle_beta   90.00
_cell.angle_gamma   90.00
#
_symmetry.space_group_name_H-M   'P 1'
#
loop_
_entity.id
_entity.type
_entity.pdbx_description
1 polymer ?
#
loop_
_entity_poly.entity_id
_entity_poly.type
_entity_poly.pdbx_seq_one_letter_code
_entity_poly.pdbx_strand_id
1 'polypeptide(L)' 'TNEIWEENFNEHREEIAKQVDESFMRMWDLYLQACAASFQAGNIDVIQFLLTKGASGRVLPMTREYMYK' A
#
# COMPACT_ATOMS: atom_id res chain seq x y z
N THR A 1 1.39 4.30 -4.07
CA THR A 1 0.45 3.19 -4.31
C THR A 1 -0.99 3.61 -4.06
N ASN A 2 -1.37 4.00 -2.84
CA ASN A 2 -2.74 4.46 -2.56
C ASN A 2 -3.13 5.70 -3.38
N GLU A 3 -2.24 6.68 -3.52
CA GLU A 3 -2.47 7.89 -4.35
C GLU A 3 -2.68 7.54 -5.83
N ILE A 4 -1.85 6.65 -6.41
CA ILE A 4 -2.03 6.18 -7.80
C ILE A 4 -3.36 5.43 -7.98
N TRP A 5 -3.80 4.67 -6.97
CA TRP A 5 -5.11 4.02 -7.01
C TRP A 5 -6.27 5.02 -6.93
N GLU A 6 -6.12 6.08 -6.16
CA GLU A 6 -7.09 7.17 -6.06
C GLU A 6 -7.19 7.95 -7.37
N GLU A 7 -6.05 8.30 -7.97
CA GLU A 7 -5.98 8.95 -9.29
C GLU A 7 -6.69 8.10 -10.35
N ASN A 8 -6.30 6.83 -10.49
CA ASN A 8 -6.93 5.91 -11.45
C ASN A 8 -8.43 5.69 -11.19
N PHE A 9 -8.83 5.64 -9.91
CA PHE A 9 -10.24 5.51 -9.53
C PHE A 9 -11.05 6.73 -9.95
N ASN A 10 -10.49 7.93 -9.75
CA ASN A 10 -11.12 9.19 -10.15
C ASN A 10 -11.17 9.38 -11.67
N GLU A 11 -10.16 8.91 -12.41
CA GLU A 11 -10.18 8.87 -13.87
C GLU A 11 -11.32 7.99 -14.42
N HIS A 12 -11.63 6.87 -13.75
CA HIS A 12 -12.67 5.91 -14.18
C HIS A 12 -14.00 6.07 -13.41
N ARG A 13 -14.15 7.17 -12.68
CA ARG A 13 -15.25 7.37 -11.71
C ARG A 13 -16.64 7.22 -12.34
N GLU A 14 -16.84 7.75 -13.55
CA GLU A 14 -18.11 7.69 -14.26
C GLU A 14 -18.49 6.27 -14.71
N GLU A 15 -17.50 5.44 -15.05
CA GLU A 15 -17.72 4.06 -15.45
C GLU A 15 -18.11 3.20 -14.25
N ILE A 16 -17.41 3.39 -13.13
CA ILE A 16 -17.65 2.68 -11.87
C ILE A 16 -19.02 3.06 -11.30
N ALA A 17 -19.40 4.34 -11.36
CA ALA A 17 -20.70 4.84 -10.87
C ALA A 17 -21.92 4.21 -11.59
N LYS A 18 -21.74 3.56 -12.75
CA LYS A 18 -22.81 2.80 -13.43
C LYS A 18 -23.05 1.43 -12.81
N GLN A 19 -22.12 0.93 -11.99
CA GLN A 19 -22.13 -0.42 -11.44
C GLN A 19 -22.39 -0.45 -9.93
N VAL A 20 -22.24 0.68 -9.25
CA VAL A 20 -22.34 0.81 -7.79
C VAL A 20 -23.12 2.07 -7.41
N ASP A 21 -23.58 2.16 -6.16
CA ASP A 21 -24.29 3.34 -5.68
C ASP A 21 -23.33 4.48 -5.26
N GLU A 22 -23.90 5.67 -5.04
CA GLU A 22 -23.12 6.84 -4.63
C GLU A 22 -22.45 6.64 -3.26
N SER A 23 -23.06 5.86 -2.37
CA SER A 23 -22.52 5.60 -1.03
C SER A 23 -21.21 4.82 -1.14
N PHE A 24 -21.16 3.80 -2.00
CA PHE A 24 -19.95 3.07 -2.31
C PHE A 24 -18.89 3.97 -2.93
N MET A 25 -19.26 4.81 -3.91
CA MET A 25 -18.32 5.73 -4.56
C MET A 25 -17.61 6.64 -3.55
N ARG A 26 -18.38 7.21 -2.61
CA ARG A 26 -17.83 8.08 -1.56
C ARG A 26 -17.02 7.33 -0.53
N MET A 27 -17.46 6.13 -0.16
CA MET A 27 -16.74 5.28 0.79
C MET A 27 -15.37 4.87 0.22
N TRP A 28 -15.32 4.47 -1.05
CA TRP A 28 -14.09 4.02 -1.68
C TRP A 28 -13.07 5.14 -1.86
N ASP A 29 -13.54 6.31 -2.29
CA ASP A 29 -12.72 7.53 -2.37
C ASP A 29 -12.14 7.91 -0.99
N LEU A 30 -12.99 7.95 0.04
CA LEU A 30 -12.55 8.20 1.42
C LEU A 30 -11.52 7.18 1.89
N TYR A 31 -11.73 5.89 1.60
CA TYR A 31 -10.82 4.82 2.00
C TYR A 31 -9.42 5.02 1.42
N LEU A 32 -9.32 5.27 0.11
CA LEU A 32 -8.02 5.43 -0.56
C LEU A 32 -7.26 6.66 -0.03
N GLN A 33 -7.95 7.80 0.09
CA GLN A 33 -7.36 9.04 0.60
C GLN A 33 -6.97 8.93 2.08
N ALA A 34 -7.82 8.36 2.93
CA ALA A 34 -7.53 8.20 4.35
C ALA A 34 -6.35 7.23 4.61
N CYS A 35 -6.25 6.17 3.81
CA CYS A 35 -5.10 5.27 3.85
C CYS A 35 -3.82 5.97 3.39
N ALA A 36 -3.85 6.72 2.28
CA ALA A 36 -2.71 7.52 1.83
C ALA A 36 -2.24 8.49 2.91
N ALA A 37 -3.16 9.26 3.49
CA ALA A 37 -2.88 10.22 4.56
C ALA A 37 -2.32 9.53 5.82
N SER A 38 -2.86 8.38 6.21
CA SER A 38 -2.37 7.65 7.39
C SER A 38 -0.93 7.14 7.22
N PHE A 39 -0.56 6.67 6.04
CA PHE A 39 0.83 6.30 5.73
C PHE A 39 1.73 7.54 5.67
N GLN A 40 1.30 8.60 4.99
CA GLN A 40 2.08 9.84 4.86
C GLN A 40 2.33 10.53 6.21
N ALA A 41 1.35 10.50 7.11
CA ALA A 41 1.47 11.03 8.46
C ALA A 41 2.30 10.14 9.42
N GLY A 42 2.71 8.94 8.97
CA GLY A 42 3.40 7.96 9.81
C GLY A 42 2.51 7.36 10.92
N ASN A 43 1.18 7.43 10.77
CA ASN A 43 0.24 6.83 11.72
C ASN A 43 0.17 5.30 11.57
N ILE A 44 0.44 4.79 10.36
CA ILE A 44 0.56 3.36 10.03
C ILE A 44 1.78 3.12 9.15
N ASP A 45 2.31 1.90 9.16
CA ASP A 45 3.55 1.53 8.46
C ASP A 45 3.45 0.13 7.83
N VAL A 46 4.31 -0.15 6.84
CA VAL A 46 4.45 -1.45 6.16
C VAL A 46 5.87 -1.95 6.37
N ILE A 47 6.00 -3.08 7.09
CA ILE A 47 7.29 -3.59 7.53
C ILE A 47 7.57 -4.94 6.86
N GLN A 48 8.78 -5.11 6.35
CA GLN A 48 9.27 -6.39 5.84
C GLN A 48 10.24 -7.03 6.84
N PHE A 49 9.87 -8.22 7.34
CA PHE A 49 10.70 -8.99 8.25
C PHE A 49 11.41 -10.14 7.52
N LEU A 50 12.74 -10.15 7.54
CA LEU A 50 13.54 -11.28 7.08
C LEU A 50 14.00 -12.11 8.28
N LEU A 51 13.43 -13.30 8.44
CA LEU A 51 13.62 -14.16 9.62
C LEU A 51 14.31 -15.47 9.25
N THR A 52 15.15 -15.98 10.15
CA THR A 52 15.80 -17.30 10.03
C THR A 52 15.54 -18.13 11.28
N LYS A 53 15.27 -19.43 11.13
CA LYS A 53 15.15 -20.35 12.28
C LYS A 53 16.54 -20.72 12.80
N GLY A 54 16.97 -20.07 13.88
CA GLY A 54 18.31 -20.23 14.48
C GLY A 54 19.04 -18.88 14.57
N ALA A 55 20.37 -18.91 14.66
CA ALA A 55 21.19 -17.69 14.69
C ALA A 55 20.91 -16.81 13.45
N SER A 56 20.64 -15.52 13.67
CA SER A 56 20.26 -14.55 12.64
C SER A 56 21.29 -14.48 11.51
N GLY A 57 20.85 -14.59 10.27
CA GLY A 57 21.69 -14.37 9.09
C GLY A 57 22.71 -15.47 8.79
N ARG A 58 22.64 -16.63 9.46
CA ARG A 58 23.60 -17.74 9.26
C ARG A 58 23.70 -18.24 7.81
N VAL A 59 22.59 -18.18 7.07
CA VAL A 59 22.50 -18.61 5.67
C VAL A 59 22.45 -17.43 4.70
N LEU A 60 22.66 -16.21 5.20
CA LEU A 60 22.66 -14.99 4.40
C LEU A 60 24.10 -14.49 4.21
N PRO A 61 24.37 -13.74 3.13
CA PRO A 61 25.63 -13.02 3.00
C PRO A 61 25.88 -12.08 4.19
N MET A 62 27.16 -11.85 4.51
CA MET A 62 27.56 -10.98 5.62
C MET A 62 27.12 -9.52 5.44
N THR A 63 26.93 -9.08 4.20
CA THR A 63 26.49 -7.72 3.85
C THR A 63 25.14 -7.76 3.12
N ARG A 64 24.41 -6.64 3.13
CA ARG A 64 23.11 -6.50 2.45
C ARG A 64 23.23 -6.12 0.98
N GLU A 65 24.42 -6.16 0.38
CA GLU A 65 24.62 -5.78 -1.04
C GLU A 65 23.73 -6.56 -2.01
N TYR A 66 23.35 -7.79 -1.66
CA TYR A 66 22.43 -8.60 -2.46
C TYR A 66 21.00 -8.04 -2.53
N MET A 67 20.61 -7.15 -1.61
CA MET A 67 19.25 -6.58 -1.56
C MET A 67 19.06 -5.40 -2.54
N TYR A 68 20.14 -4.80 -3.02
CA TYR A 68 20.11 -3.54 -3.79
C TYR A 68 20.36 -3.74 -5.29
N LYS A 69 20.31 -4.99 -5.77
CA LYS A 69 20.43 -5.33 -7.20
C LYS A 69 19.08 -5.43 -7.87
#